data_AF-A0A7X8VD85-F1
#
_entry.id   AF-A0A7X8VD85-F1
#
_cell.length_a   1.000
_cell.length_b   1.000
_cell.length_c   1.000
_cell.angle_alpha   90.00
_cell.angle_beta   90.00
_cell.angle_gamma   90.00
#
_symmetry.space_group_name_H-M   'P 1'
#
loop_
_entity.id
_entity.type
_entity.pdbx_description
1 polymer ?
#
loop_
_entity_poly.entity_id
_entity_poly.type
_entity_poly.pdbx_seq_one_letter_code
_entity_poly.pdbx_strand_id
1 'polypeptide(L)'
;MTEELIKRMEKLEKENRRLKVISFLVLLTLSAILFIGANKWDKEIITESLKVVDKNGSTRIEMSTDVGGGPTIYLYDSEGNSRMGLFIGDGEGMSLISLYDSEGEIRLIMGLINGTPSIGFYDSKGEARLAMVAPNDEGPEIEFYDSEGKMGLKMFIAEDGTSGISLLNSKGKAGLGMFVANEQPGIFLCNSKGEPELAIMIPEDEKPGIHILDSKKVERLTMGIIENGTPAIGLFDSEGEERLKMFIAEDGTSGISLLNSKGETGLGMFVADEQSGIGIYDSEGEIRLGMGISKDKDPFLHFCGPDGEVIRSLP
;
A
#
# COMPACT_ATOMS: atom_id res chain seq x y z
N MET A 1 -64.15 -58.27 76.47
CA MET A 1 -62.67 -58.14 76.27
C MET A 1 -62.28 -58.23 74.79
N THR A 2 -63.00 -58.98 73.95
CA THR A 2 -62.71 -59.20 72.52
C THR A 2 -63.06 -58.02 71.59
N GLU A 3 -64.17 -57.31 71.80
CA GLU A 3 -64.56 -56.18 70.92
C GLU A 3 -63.65 -54.95 71.04
N GLU A 4 -63.14 -54.65 72.23
CA GLU A 4 -62.22 -53.52 72.44
C GLU A 4 -60.87 -53.76 71.75
N LEU A 5 -60.42 -55.02 71.70
CA LEU A 5 -59.20 -55.41 70.99
C LEU A 5 -59.36 -55.28 69.46
N ILE A 6 -60.50 -55.69 68.90
CA ILE A 6 -60.79 -55.56 67.47
C ILE A 6 -60.82 -54.08 67.06
N LYS A 7 -61.48 -53.22 67.85
CA LYS A 7 -61.56 -51.78 67.56
C LYS A 7 -60.19 -51.08 67.62
N ARG A 8 -59.31 -51.51 68.54
CA ARG A 8 -57.92 -51.03 68.58
C ARG A 8 -57.10 -51.55 67.39
N MET A 9 -57.31 -52.80 66.97
CA MET A 9 -56.62 -53.38 65.82
C MET A 9 -57.00 -52.70 64.50
N GLU A 10 -58.30 -52.45 64.26
CA GLU A 10 -58.76 -51.71 63.08
C GLU A 10 -58.25 -50.27 63.04
N LYS A 11 -58.16 -49.62 64.22
CA LYS A 11 -57.55 -48.29 64.34
C LYS A 11 -56.08 -48.33 63.99
N LEU A 12 -55.33 -49.31 64.52
CA LEU A 12 -53.92 -49.51 64.21
C LEU A 12 -53.69 -49.84 62.74
N GLU A 13 -54.53 -50.65 62.10
CA GLU A 13 -54.42 -50.94 60.66
C GLU A 13 -54.67 -49.70 59.80
N LYS A 14 -55.67 -48.87 60.15
CA LYS A 14 -55.91 -47.59 59.46
C LYS A 14 -54.76 -46.62 59.63
N GLU A 15 -54.21 -46.51 60.83
CA GLU A 15 -53.04 -45.66 61.12
C GLU A 15 -51.78 -46.16 60.41
N ASN A 16 -51.53 -47.48 60.42
CA ASN A 16 -50.40 -48.09 59.72
C ASN A 16 -50.52 -47.94 58.20
N ARG A 17 -51.72 -48.09 57.63
CA ARG A 17 -51.98 -47.84 56.21
C ARG A 17 -51.74 -46.37 55.86
N ARG A 18 -52.18 -45.43 56.71
CA ARG A 18 -51.92 -43.98 56.52
C ARG A 18 -50.43 -43.67 56.62
N LEU A 19 -49.72 -44.22 57.60
CA LEU A 19 -48.27 -44.08 57.76
C LEU A 19 -47.54 -44.60 56.52
N LYS A 20 -47.86 -45.79 56.04
CA LYS A 20 -47.26 -46.35 54.81
C LYS A 20 -47.49 -45.46 53.59
N VAL A 21 -48.70 -44.92 53.42
CA VAL A 21 -49.02 -44.01 52.30
C VAL A 21 -48.25 -42.69 52.43
N ILE A 22 -48.17 -42.11 53.63
CA ILE A 22 -47.40 -40.88 53.88
C ILE A 22 -45.91 -41.14 53.62
N SER A 23 -45.35 -42.22 54.15
CA SER A 23 -43.94 -42.59 53.93
C SER A 23 -43.64 -42.80 52.46
N PHE A 24 -44.54 -43.44 51.71
CA PHE A 24 -44.38 -43.60 50.27
C PHE A 24 -44.42 -42.26 49.54
N LEU A 25 -45.37 -41.38 49.86
CA LEU A 25 -45.46 -40.05 49.25
C LEU A 25 -44.23 -39.19 49.57
N VAL A 26 -43.71 -39.25 50.80
CA VAL A 26 -42.48 -38.56 51.20
C VAL A 26 -41.25 -39.09 50.45
N LEU A 27 -41.12 -40.41 50.30
CA LEU A 27 -40.04 -41.00 49.51
C LEU A 27 -40.15 -40.62 48.03
N LEU A 28 -41.37 -40.58 47.49
CA LEU A 28 -41.61 -40.24 46.10
C LEU A 28 -41.34 -38.76 45.81
N THR A 29 -41.70 -37.86 46.73
CA THR A 29 -41.35 -36.43 46.61
C THR A 29 -39.85 -36.19 46.79
N LEU A 30 -39.19 -36.84 47.75
CA LEU A 30 -37.73 -36.76 47.91
C LEU A 30 -37.00 -37.28 46.67
N SER A 31 -37.47 -38.38 46.08
CA SER A 31 -36.91 -38.92 44.83
C SER A 31 -37.11 -37.96 43.66
N ALA A 32 -38.30 -37.35 43.53
CA ALA A 32 -38.56 -36.35 42.49
C ALA A 32 -37.66 -35.11 42.64
N ILE A 33 -37.42 -34.64 43.87
CA ILE A 33 -36.50 -33.51 44.14
C ILE A 33 -35.06 -33.87 43.74
N LEU A 34 -34.60 -35.08 44.07
CA LEU A 34 -33.27 -35.56 43.67
C LEU A 34 -33.13 -35.65 42.14
N PHE A 35 -34.17 -36.11 41.43
CA PHE A 35 -34.18 -36.17 39.97
C PHE A 35 -34.21 -34.80 39.29
N ILE A 36 -34.96 -33.83 39.84
CA ILE A 36 -35.00 -32.46 39.32
C ILE A 36 -33.67 -31.74 39.56
N GLY A 37 -33.00 -32.01 40.69
CA GLY A 37 -31.68 -31.45 41.01
C GLY A 37 -30.53 -32.03 40.18
N ALA A 38 -30.66 -33.27 39.67
CA ALA A 38 -29.59 -33.94 38.93
C ALA A 38 -29.42 -33.49 37.47
N ASN A 39 -30.38 -32.74 36.91
CA ASN A 39 -30.48 -32.49 35.47
C ASN A 39 -30.08 -31.07 35.01
N LYS A 40 -29.37 -30.31 35.84
CA LYS A 40 -28.72 -29.06 35.44
C LYS A 40 -27.21 -29.25 35.42
N TRP A 41 -26.66 -29.60 34.27
CA TRP A 41 -25.23 -29.49 34.00
C TRP A 41 -25.04 -28.23 33.18
N ASP A 42 -24.65 -27.14 33.84
CA ASP A 42 -24.19 -25.96 33.14
C ASP A 42 -22.90 -26.34 32.39
N LYS A 43 -22.87 -26.11 31.07
CA LYS A 43 -21.80 -26.55 30.16
C LYS A 43 -20.63 -25.54 30.12
N GLU A 44 -20.35 -24.89 31.24
CA GLU A 44 -19.39 -23.78 31.32
C GLU A 44 -18.21 -24.13 32.23
N ILE A 45 -17.01 -23.71 31.83
CA ILE A 45 -15.81 -23.77 32.67
C ILE A 45 -15.57 -22.35 33.19
N ILE A 46 -15.81 -22.12 34.48
CA ILE A 46 -15.55 -20.85 35.16
C ILE A 46 -14.28 -21.04 35.99
N THR A 47 -13.21 -20.35 35.61
CA THR A 47 -11.90 -20.42 36.26
C THR A 47 -11.13 -19.12 36.02
N GLU A 48 -10.21 -18.77 36.92
CA GLU A 48 -9.29 -17.65 36.73
C GLU A 48 -8.20 -17.98 35.68
N SER A 49 -7.86 -19.26 35.55
CA SER A 49 -6.90 -19.76 34.56
C SER A 49 -7.26 -21.19 34.13
N LEU A 50 -7.09 -21.48 32.85
CA LEU A 50 -7.25 -22.81 32.28
C LEU A 50 -5.94 -23.21 31.58
N LYS A 51 -5.24 -24.21 32.14
CA LYS A 51 -4.01 -24.74 31.59
C LYS A 51 -4.24 -26.12 30.97
N VAL A 52 -3.73 -26.31 29.75
CA VAL A 52 -3.58 -27.64 29.13
C VAL A 52 -2.12 -28.07 29.29
N VAL A 53 -1.91 -29.22 29.92
CA VAL A 53 -0.57 -29.78 30.19
C VAL A 53 -0.33 -31.03 29.34
N ASP A 54 0.94 -31.31 29.03
CA ASP A 54 1.34 -32.55 28.37
C ASP A 54 1.52 -33.72 29.36
N LYS A 55 1.95 -34.88 28.85
CA LYS A 55 2.17 -36.11 29.64
C LYS A 55 3.23 -35.96 30.75
N ASN A 56 4.11 -34.98 30.64
CA ASN A 56 5.17 -34.71 31.61
C ASN A 56 4.72 -33.66 32.65
N GLY A 57 3.51 -33.11 32.51
CA GLY A 57 2.98 -32.03 33.35
C GLY A 57 3.41 -30.63 32.90
N SER A 58 4.08 -30.50 31.74
CA SER A 58 4.48 -29.18 31.20
C SER A 58 3.28 -28.49 30.57
N THR A 59 3.05 -27.22 30.89
CA THR A 59 2.01 -26.40 30.25
C THR A 59 2.29 -26.25 28.75
N ARG A 60 1.24 -26.42 27.93
CA ARG A 60 1.26 -26.28 26.47
C ARG A 60 0.33 -25.17 26.00
N ILE A 61 -0.77 -24.94 26.72
CA ILE A 61 -1.72 -23.86 26.47
C ILE A 61 -2.11 -23.26 27.82
N GLU A 62 -2.16 -21.93 27.92
CA GLU A 62 -2.70 -21.22 29.07
C GLU A 62 -3.69 -20.16 28.60
N MET A 63 -4.90 -20.21 29.14
CA MET A 63 -5.91 -19.16 29.00
C MET A 63 -6.08 -18.49 30.35
N SER A 64 -5.85 -17.18 30.41
CA SER A 64 -5.82 -16.39 31.66
C SER A 64 -6.13 -14.92 31.39
N THR A 65 -6.16 -14.10 32.44
CA THR A 65 -6.05 -12.64 32.32
C THR A 65 -4.63 -12.19 32.59
N ASP A 66 -4.16 -11.15 31.91
CA ASP A 66 -2.88 -10.53 32.20
C ASP A 66 -2.94 -9.65 33.48
N VAL A 67 -1.88 -8.90 33.75
CA VAL A 67 -1.81 -7.99 34.92
C VAL A 67 -2.80 -6.81 34.80
N GLY A 68 -3.14 -6.39 33.58
CA GLY A 68 -4.15 -5.36 33.33
C GLY A 68 -5.56 -5.85 33.63
N GLY A 69 -5.81 -7.15 33.40
CA GLY A 69 -7.15 -7.74 33.38
C GLY A 69 -7.58 -8.21 31.99
N GLY A 70 -6.76 -7.96 30.97
CA GLY A 70 -6.99 -8.30 29.58
C GLY A 70 -6.88 -9.80 29.33
N PRO A 71 -7.79 -10.40 28.54
CA PRO A 71 -7.76 -11.83 28.27
C PRO A 71 -6.56 -12.22 27.41
N THR A 72 -5.96 -13.36 27.74
CA THR A 72 -4.76 -13.93 27.10
C THR A 72 -4.95 -15.39 26.75
N ILE A 73 -4.32 -15.82 25.65
CA ILE A 73 -4.08 -17.23 25.34
C ILE A 73 -2.62 -17.39 24.91
N TYR A 74 -1.85 -18.21 25.62
CA TYR A 74 -0.46 -18.52 25.27
C TYR A 74 -0.31 -19.99 24.86
N LEU A 75 0.52 -20.24 23.85
CA LEU A 75 0.97 -21.57 23.47
C LEU A 75 2.48 -21.68 23.74
N TYR A 76 2.87 -22.77 24.40
CA TYR A 76 4.24 -23.01 24.86
C TYR A 76 4.89 -24.19 24.14
N ASP A 77 6.18 -24.07 23.83
CA ASP A 77 7.00 -25.16 23.29
C ASP A 77 7.47 -26.14 24.36
N SER A 78 8.17 -27.21 23.95
CA SER A 78 8.63 -28.28 24.84
C SER A 78 9.45 -27.82 26.04
N GLU A 79 10.14 -26.69 25.92
CA GLU A 79 11.02 -26.11 26.94
C GLU A 79 10.27 -25.15 27.88
N GLY A 80 9.02 -24.80 27.55
CA GLY A 80 8.18 -23.89 28.33
C GLY A 80 8.24 -22.44 27.84
N ASN A 81 8.86 -22.19 26.69
CA ASN A 81 8.91 -20.88 26.06
C ASN A 81 7.61 -20.60 25.30
N SER A 82 7.04 -19.41 25.45
CA SER A 82 5.90 -18.97 24.65
C SER A 82 6.31 -18.90 23.17
N ARG A 83 5.52 -19.51 22.28
CA ARG A 83 5.70 -19.43 20.81
C ARG A 83 4.60 -18.66 20.12
N MET A 84 3.44 -18.53 20.77
CA MET A 84 2.33 -17.73 20.29
C MET A 84 1.57 -17.12 21.48
N GLY A 85 1.15 -15.88 21.33
CA GLY A 85 0.26 -15.19 22.26
C GLY A 85 -0.93 -14.60 21.52
N LEU A 86 -2.12 -14.70 22.11
CA LEU A 86 -3.28 -13.91 21.75
C LEU A 86 -3.56 -13.01 22.95
N PHE A 87 -3.72 -11.72 22.69
CA PHE A 87 -3.83 -10.69 23.71
C PHE A 87 -4.91 -9.69 23.34
N ILE A 88 -5.75 -9.33 24.29
CA ILE A 88 -6.60 -8.13 24.21
C ILE A 88 -6.18 -7.25 25.37
N GLY A 89 -5.72 -6.04 25.06
CA GLY A 89 -5.30 -5.06 26.06
C GLY A 89 -6.47 -4.29 26.64
N ASP A 90 -6.34 -3.88 27.90
CA ASP A 90 -7.30 -2.99 28.53
C ASP A 90 -7.05 -1.56 28.08
N GLY A 91 -7.88 -1.07 27.14
CA GLY A 91 -7.84 0.29 26.60
C GLY A 91 -7.39 0.38 25.14
N GLU A 92 -7.86 1.42 24.45
CA GLU A 92 -7.50 1.86 23.09
C GLU A 92 -7.49 0.78 21.98
N GLY A 93 -8.33 -0.25 22.09
CA GLY A 93 -8.57 -1.19 20.98
C GLY A 93 -7.36 -2.04 20.61
N MET A 94 -6.47 -2.33 21.56
CA MET A 94 -5.36 -3.25 21.32
C MET A 94 -5.84 -4.70 21.31
N SER A 95 -5.64 -5.40 20.20
CA SER A 95 -5.98 -6.81 20.05
C SER A 95 -4.96 -7.46 19.13
N LEU A 96 -4.12 -8.33 19.67
CA LEU A 96 -2.90 -8.79 19.01
C LEU A 96 -2.79 -10.31 19.01
N ILE A 97 -2.19 -10.83 17.94
CA ILE A 97 -1.59 -12.14 17.86
C ILE A 97 -0.08 -11.93 17.68
N SER A 98 0.72 -12.54 18.55
CA SER A 98 2.18 -12.50 18.48
C SER A 98 2.75 -13.89 18.24
N LEU A 99 3.82 -13.98 17.45
CA LEU A 99 4.64 -15.18 17.29
C LEU A 99 6.06 -14.89 17.79
N TYR A 100 6.63 -15.84 18.51
CA TYR A 100 7.95 -15.73 19.11
C TYR A 100 8.90 -16.79 18.53
N ASP A 101 10.18 -16.44 18.38
CA ASP A 101 11.23 -17.39 17.99
C ASP A 101 11.69 -18.29 19.14
N SER A 102 12.77 -19.05 18.94
CA SER A 102 13.35 -19.96 19.94
C SER A 102 13.79 -19.29 21.23
N GLU A 103 14.31 -18.06 21.14
CA GLU A 103 14.87 -17.27 22.23
C GLU A 103 13.78 -16.49 22.99
N GLY A 104 12.54 -16.51 22.51
CA GLY A 104 11.42 -15.77 23.09
C GLY A 104 11.27 -14.35 22.53
N GLU A 105 11.97 -14.02 21.45
CA GLU A 105 11.86 -12.74 20.77
C GLU A 105 10.70 -12.74 19.79
N ILE A 106 9.97 -11.63 19.73
CA ILE A 106 8.83 -11.47 18.82
C ILE A 106 9.31 -11.42 17.38
N ARG A 107 8.70 -12.23 16.51
CA ARG A 107 8.99 -12.26 15.06
C ARG A 107 7.85 -11.78 14.19
N LEU A 108 6.62 -11.88 14.69
CA LEU A 108 5.42 -11.42 14.02
C LEU A 108 4.44 -10.87 15.03
N ILE A 109 3.84 -9.74 14.71
CA ILE A 109 2.66 -9.20 15.40
C ILE A 109 1.60 -8.93 14.35
N MET A 110 0.35 -9.29 14.63
CA MET A 110 -0.79 -8.90 13.80
C MET A 110 -2.01 -8.54 14.66
N GLY A 111 -2.77 -7.54 14.23
CA GLY A 111 -4.02 -7.17 14.87
C GLY A 111 -4.25 -5.67 14.87
N LEU A 112 -4.91 -5.17 15.92
CA LEU A 112 -5.16 -3.75 16.11
C LEU A 112 -4.15 -3.18 17.11
N ILE A 113 -3.43 -2.14 16.70
CA ILE A 113 -2.53 -1.35 17.54
C ILE A 113 -3.12 0.05 17.63
N ASN A 114 -3.61 0.44 18.81
CA ASN A 114 -4.32 1.71 19.02
C ASN A 114 -5.47 1.91 18.00
N GLY A 115 -6.24 0.85 17.74
CA GLY A 115 -7.31 0.84 16.74
C GLY A 115 -6.86 0.75 15.27
N THR A 116 -5.56 0.76 14.98
CA THR A 116 -5.02 0.67 13.61
C THR A 116 -4.73 -0.78 13.23
N PRO A 117 -5.37 -1.34 12.18
CA PRO A 117 -5.00 -2.64 11.63
C PRO A 117 -3.54 -2.67 11.17
N SER A 118 -2.77 -3.60 11.73
CA SER A 118 -1.32 -3.68 11.57
C SER A 118 -0.83 -5.13 11.49
N ILE A 119 0.17 -5.39 10.67
CA ILE A 119 0.98 -6.62 10.66
C ILE A 119 2.45 -6.24 10.59
N GLY A 120 3.24 -6.62 11.58
CA GLY A 120 4.68 -6.35 11.67
C GLY A 120 5.52 -7.63 11.67
N PHE A 121 6.66 -7.58 10.99
CA PHE A 121 7.67 -8.64 10.96
C PHE A 121 8.97 -8.11 11.53
N TYR A 122 9.58 -8.89 12.42
CA TYR A 122 10.73 -8.47 13.22
C TYR A 122 11.91 -9.42 13.04
N ASP A 123 13.13 -8.88 13.11
CA ASP A 123 14.35 -9.69 13.05
C ASP A 123 14.78 -10.26 14.40
N SER A 124 15.98 -10.83 14.46
CA SER A 124 16.49 -11.50 15.67
C SER A 124 16.97 -10.55 16.75
N LYS A 125 16.92 -9.24 16.49
CA LYS A 125 17.25 -8.20 17.45
C LYS A 125 15.98 -7.49 17.93
N GLY A 126 14.80 -7.92 17.48
CA GLY A 126 13.52 -7.27 17.76
C GLY A 126 13.29 -6.03 16.90
N GLU A 127 14.08 -5.80 15.85
CA GLU A 127 13.93 -4.64 14.97
C GLU A 127 12.93 -4.95 13.86
N ALA A 128 12.01 -4.01 13.60
CA ALA A 128 11.04 -4.14 12.51
C ALA A 128 11.75 -4.22 11.15
N ARG A 129 11.22 -5.08 10.27
CA ARG A 129 11.72 -5.32 8.90
C ARG A 129 10.68 -5.04 7.84
N LEU A 130 9.43 -5.34 8.16
CA LEU A 130 8.29 -5.11 7.30
C LEU A 130 7.09 -4.76 8.18
N ALA A 131 6.33 -3.75 7.78
CA ALA A 131 5.04 -3.43 8.37
C ALA A 131 3.99 -3.26 7.28
N MET A 132 2.77 -3.71 7.56
CA MET A 132 1.58 -3.43 6.75
C MET A 132 0.59 -2.75 7.68
N VAL A 133 0.16 -1.53 7.34
CA VAL A 133 -0.63 -0.67 8.24
C VAL A 133 -1.78 -0.06 7.45
N ALA A 134 -2.95 0.06 8.06
CA ALA A 134 -4.09 0.78 7.50
C ALA A 134 -4.55 1.86 8.49
N PRO A 135 -3.90 3.03 8.51
CA PRO A 135 -4.30 4.14 9.40
C PRO A 135 -5.74 4.59 9.14
N ASN A 136 -6.34 5.28 10.12
CA ASN A 136 -7.72 5.77 9.98
C ASN A 136 -7.83 7.03 9.10
N ASP A 137 -6.84 7.91 9.20
CA ASP A 137 -6.79 9.23 8.54
C ASP A 137 -5.71 9.31 7.45
N GLU A 138 -5.18 8.16 7.03
CA GLU A 138 -4.26 8.00 5.92
C GLU A 138 -4.64 6.71 5.18
N GLY A 139 -4.25 6.55 3.92
CA GLY A 139 -4.54 5.30 3.22
C GLY A 139 -3.56 4.17 3.59
N PRO A 140 -3.81 2.94 3.11
CA PRO A 140 -3.04 1.77 3.52
C PRO A 140 -1.61 1.79 3.00
N GLU A 141 -0.69 1.25 3.79
CA GLU A 141 0.75 1.31 3.56
C GLU A 141 1.44 -0.03 3.81
N ILE A 142 2.51 -0.27 3.06
CA ILE A 142 3.48 -1.34 3.30
C ILE A 142 4.88 -0.72 3.37
N GLU A 143 5.57 -0.95 4.47
CA GLU A 143 6.82 -0.31 4.81
C GLU A 143 7.92 -1.36 4.98
N PHE A 144 9.13 -1.05 4.50
CA PHE A 144 10.30 -1.90 4.62
C PHE A 144 11.43 -1.15 5.30
N TYR A 145 12.09 -1.85 6.24
CA TYR A 145 13.05 -1.26 7.17
C TYR A 145 14.44 -1.91 7.05
N ASP A 146 15.47 -1.08 7.05
CA ASP A 146 16.89 -1.49 7.01
C ASP A 146 17.40 -1.97 8.37
N SER A 147 18.63 -2.50 8.43
CA SER A 147 19.24 -3.11 9.63
C SER A 147 19.21 -2.23 10.89
N GLU A 148 19.10 -0.92 10.71
CA GLU A 148 19.11 0.11 11.75
C GLU A 148 17.70 0.65 12.07
N GLY A 149 16.64 0.03 11.54
CA GLY A 149 15.25 0.44 11.76
C GLY A 149 14.82 1.64 10.92
N LYS A 150 15.57 2.01 9.88
CA LYS A 150 15.20 3.12 8.99
C LYS A 150 14.36 2.62 7.82
N MET A 151 13.26 3.29 7.55
CA MET A 151 12.41 2.97 6.40
C MET A 151 13.15 3.29 5.09
N GLY A 152 13.32 2.28 4.24
CA GLY A 152 13.96 2.40 2.94
C GLY A 152 13.00 2.31 1.75
N LEU A 153 11.83 1.69 1.94
CA LEU A 153 10.80 1.57 0.91
C LEU A 153 9.41 1.69 1.54
N LYS A 154 8.51 2.43 0.89
CA LYS A 154 7.10 2.56 1.25
C LYS A 154 6.23 2.37 0.01
N MET A 155 5.23 1.50 0.10
CA MET A 155 4.13 1.40 -0.87
C MET A 155 2.87 1.93 -0.21
N PHE A 156 2.07 2.72 -0.91
CA PHE A 156 0.93 3.40 -0.32
C PHE A 156 -0.21 3.62 -1.32
N ILE A 157 -1.41 3.83 -0.78
CA ILE A 157 -2.50 4.52 -1.46
C ILE A 157 -2.80 5.76 -0.62
N ALA A 158 -2.79 6.95 -1.19
CA ALA A 158 -3.12 8.20 -0.51
C ALA A 158 -4.64 8.43 -0.51
N GLU A 159 -5.11 9.37 0.32
CA GLU A 159 -6.55 9.69 0.45
C GLU A 159 -7.18 10.19 -0.85
N ASP A 160 -6.40 10.86 -1.71
CA ASP A 160 -6.85 11.33 -3.03
C ASP A 160 -6.91 10.21 -4.09
N GLY A 161 -6.63 8.96 -3.69
CA GLY A 161 -6.60 7.80 -4.57
C GLY A 161 -5.25 7.57 -5.27
N THR A 162 -4.25 8.43 -5.05
CA THR A 162 -2.90 8.24 -5.62
C THR A 162 -2.29 6.97 -5.06
N SER A 163 -1.95 6.02 -5.92
CA SER A 163 -1.19 4.82 -5.53
C SER A 163 0.29 5.02 -5.86
N GLY A 164 1.19 4.56 -5.00
CA GLY A 164 2.61 4.78 -5.24
C GLY A 164 3.58 3.88 -4.48
N ILE A 165 4.82 3.90 -4.95
CA ILE A 165 5.99 3.26 -4.34
C ILE A 165 7.08 4.32 -4.22
N SER A 166 7.68 4.45 -3.04
CA SER A 166 8.76 5.40 -2.75
C SER A 166 9.97 4.69 -2.17
N LEU A 167 11.14 4.94 -2.75
CA LEU A 167 12.44 4.62 -2.16
C LEU A 167 12.93 5.83 -1.36
N LEU A 168 13.24 5.61 -0.09
CA LEU A 168 13.62 6.66 0.84
C LEU A 168 15.13 6.66 1.07
N ASN A 169 15.68 7.85 1.26
CA ASN A 169 17.06 8.05 1.66
C ASN A 169 17.26 7.78 3.16
N SER A 170 18.50 7.82 3.63
CA SER A 170 18.85 7.54 5.04
C SER A 170 18.24 8.51 6.07
N LYS A 171 17.56 9.58 5.63
CA LYS A 171 16.83 10.55 6.46
C LYS A 171 15.30 10.34 6.40
N GLY A 172 14.84 9.26 5.75
CA GLY A 172 13.41 8.99 5.56
C GLY A 172 12.72 9.95 4.59
N LYS A 173 13.47 10.52 3.63
CA LYS A 173 12.89 11.37 2.57
C LYS A 173 12.91 10.62 1.25
N ALA A 174 11.84 10.73 0.46
CA ALA A 174 11.80 10.13 -0.87
C ALA A 174 12.99 10.59 -1.72
N GLY A 175 13.63 9.66 -2.43
CA GLY A 175 14.68 9.93 -3.41
C GLY A 175 14.28 9.51 -4.83
N LEU A 176 13.51 8.43 -4.94
CA LEU A 176 12.85 7.97 -6.16
C LEU A 176 11.44 7.53 -5.80
N GLY A 177 10.45 7.88 -6.61
CA GLY A 177 9.12 7.32 -6.47
C GLY A 177 8.44 7.08 -7.80
N MET A 178 7.48 6.17 -7.78
CA MET A 178 6.57 5.87 -8.88
C MET A 178 5.15 6.00 -8.36
N PHE A 179 4.24 6.54 -9.17
CA PHE A 179 2.85 6.71 -8.75
C PHE A 179 1.90 6.60 -9.93
N VAL A 180 0.62 6.38 -9.62
CA VAL A 180 -0.51 6.61 -10.50
C VAL A 180 -1.46 7.57 -9.77
N ALA A 181 -1.65 8.77 -10.32
CA ALA A 181 -2.57 9.79 -9.80
C ALA A 181 -3.49 10.24 -10.92
N ASN A 182 -4.81 10.30 -10.69
CA ASN A 182 -5.81 10.67 -11.72
C ASN A 182 -5.60 9.91 -13.04
N GLU A 183 -5.40 8.59 -12.97
CA GLU A 183 -5.13 7.70 -14.12
C GLU A 183 -3.78 7.93 -14.83
N GLN A 184 -2.97 8.89 -14.38
CA GLN A 184 -1.67 9.22 -14.98
C GLN A 184 -0.52 8.55 -14.22
N PRO A 185 0.26 7.67 -14.88
CA PRO A 185 1.47 7.12 -14.30
C PRO A 185 2.61 8.14 -14.33
N GLY A 186 3.41 8.16 -13.27
CA GLY A 186 4.59 9.01 -13.16
C GLY A 186 5.74 8.39 -12.38
N ILE A 187 6.94 8.87 -12.65
CA ILE A 187 8.18 8.61 -11.89
C ILE A 187 8.76 9.96 -11.48
N PHE A 188 9.23 10.10 -10.25
CA PHE A 188 9.92 11.31 -9.79
C PHE A 188 11.22 10.99 -9.09
N LEU A 189 12.21 11.87 -9.26
CA LEU A 189 13.44 11.91 -8.48
C LEU A 189 13.43 13.13 -7.59
N CYS A 190 13.81 12.94 -6.34
CA CYS A 190 13.91 13.99 -5.35
C CYS A 190 15.37 14.23 -4.95
N ASN A 191 15.66 15.46 -4.53
CA ASN A 191 16.93 15.80 -3.91
C ASN A 191 17.06 15.23 -2.50
N SER A 192 18.22 15.46 -1.86
CA SER A 192 18.50 14.96 -0.50
C SER A 192 17.54 15.46 0.59
N LYS A 193 16.76 16.51 0.33
CA LYS A 193 15.72 17.03 1.24
C LYS A 193 14.34 16.42 1.00
N GLY A 194 14.17 15.66 -0.08
CA GLY A 194 12.88 15.09 -0.51
C GLY A 194 12.09 16.00 -1.45
N GLU A 195 12.69 17.06 -1.98
CA GLU A 195 12.03 17.96 -2.93
C GLU A 195 12.19 17.40 -4.35
N PRO A 196 11.12 17.35 -5.18
CA PRO A 196 11.20 16.83 -6.54
C PRO A 196 12.08 17.72 -7.42
N GLU A 197 13.02 17.10 -8.14
CA GLU A 197 13.89 17.78 -9.11
C GLU A 197 13.64 17.35 -10.55
N LEU A 198 13.15 16.13 -10.75
CA LEU A 198 12.86 15.57 -12.06
C LEU A 198 11.61 14.70 -11.96
N ALA A 199 10.70 14.85 -12.91
CA ALA A 199 9.55 13.97 -13.07
C ALA A 199 9.48 13.46 -14.51
N ILE A 200 9.02 12.22 -14.69
CA ILE A 200 8.65 11.59 -15.96
C ILE A 200 7.17 11.23 -15.86
N MET A 201 6.33 11.76 -16.75
CA MET A 201 4.87 11.54 -16.70
C MET A 201 4.26 11.35 -18.09
N ILE A 202 3.11 10.67 -18.13
CA ILE A 202 2.22 10.62 -19.29
C ILE A 202 1.01 11.53 -19.01
N PRO A 203 0.84 12.65 -19.73
CA PRO A 203 -0.26 13.60 -19.49
C PRO A 203 -1.64 13.11 -19.99
N GLU A 204 -2.71 13.74 -19.49
CA GLU A 204 -4.13 13.42 -19.74
C GLU A 204 -4.53 13.43 -21.23
N ASP A 205 -3.96 14.34 -22.02
CA ASP A 205 -4.36 14.60 -23.42
C ASP A 205 -3.73 13.64 -24.46
N GLU A 206 -3.63 12.35 -24.09
CA GLU A 206 -3.54 11.19 -25.00
C GLU A 206 -2.35 11.11 -25.98
N LYS A 207 -1.14 11.49 -25.58
CA LYS A 207 0.04 11.10 -26.38
C LYS A 207 1.14 10.46 -25.55
N PRO A 208 1.60 9.25 -25.95
CA PRO A 208 2.69 8.61 -25.25
C PRO A 208 3.95 9.47 -25.39
N GLY A 209 4.45 9.95 -24.25
CA GLY A 209 5.63 10.78 -24.17
C GLY A 209 6.32 10.69 -22.82
N ILE A 210 7.63 10.92 -22.83
CA ILE A 210 8.46 11.15 -21.66
C ILE A 210 8.62 12.66 -21.54
N HIS A 211 8.00 13.23 -20.52
CA HIS A 211 8.10 14.65 -20.19
C HIS A 211 9.03 14.79 -18.99
N ILE A 212 10.13 15.53 -19.14
CA ILE A 212 11.05 15.87 -18.05
C ILE A 212 10.74 17.29 -17.59
N LEU A 213 10.28 17.41 -16.35
CA LEU A 213 10.04 18.70 -15.69
C LEU A 213 11.18 19.01 -14.72
N ASP A 214 11.49 20.29 -14.53
CA ASP A 214 12.41 20.74 -13.48
C ASP A 214 11.73 20.90 -12.11
N SER A 215 12.50 21.35 -11.11
CA SER A 215 12.01 21.59 -9.74
C SER A 215 10.93 22.66 -9.62
N LYS A 216 10.75 23.52 -10.63
CA LYS A 216 9.65 24.50 -10.71
C LYS A 216 8.43 23.96 -11.45
N LYS A 217 8.43 22.68 -11.82
CA LYS A 217 7.43 22.03 -12.68
C LYS A 217 7.35 22.66 -14.07
N VAL A 218 8.44 23.27 -14.53
CA VAL A 218 8.55 23.76 -15.90
C VAL A 218 9.13 22.64 -16.74
N GLU A 219 8.51 22.38 -17.88
CA GLU A 219 8.99 21.40 -18.85
C GLU A 219 10.38 21.78 -19.38
N ARG A 220 11.25 20.78 -19.54
CA ARG A 220 12.64 20.94 -20.01
C ARG A 220 12.94 20.06 -21.21
N LEU A 221 12.33 18.88 -21.27
CA LEU A 221 12.47 17.96 -22.38
C LEU A 221 11.18 17.17 -22.60
N THR A 222 10.80 17.03 -23.86
CA THR A 222 9.77 16.08 -24.31
C THR A 222 10.40 15.04 -25.22
N MET A 223 9.95 13.80 -25.12
CA MET A 223 10.20 12.77 -26.12
C MET A 223 8.93 11.96 -26.30
N GLY A 224 8.27 12.06 -27.44
CA GLY A 224 7.01 11.37 -27.62
C GLY A 224 6.34 11.70 -28.92
N ILE A 225 5.06 11.38 -28.97
CA ILE A 225 4.20 11.78 -30.08
C ILE A 225 3.62 13.16 -29.74
N ILE A 226 3.79 14.15 -30.62
CA ILE A 226 3.23 15.51 -30.45
C ILE A 226 1.95 15.66 -31.28
N GLU A 227 1.46 16.89 -31.46
CA GLU A 227 0.38 17.22 -32.41
C GLU A 227 0.48 16.47 -33.75
N ASN A 228 -0.65 15.91 -34.20
CA ASN A 228 -0.79 15.17 -35.46
C ASN A 228 0.02 13.86 -35.57
N GLY A 229 0.28 13.15 -34.47
CA GLY A 229 0.92 11.83 -34.55
C GLY A 229 2.42 11.87 -34.87
N THR A 230 3.01 13.06 -34.94
CA THR A 230 4.41 13.29 -35.26
C THR A 230 5.30 12.87 -34.08
N PRO A 231 6.24 11.92 -34.23
CA PRO A 231 7.26 11.67 -33.22
C PRO A 231 8.19 12.89 -33.13
N ALA A 232 8.42 13.39 -31.91
CA ALA A 232 9.30 14.52 -31.69
C ALA A 232 10.07 14.45 -30.36
N ILE A 233 11.18 15.19 -30.35
CA ILE A 233 11.96 15.53 -29.16
C ILE A 233 12.04 17.06 -29.07
N GLY A 234 11.54 17.63 -27.99
CA GLY A 234 11.59 19.07 -27.73
C GLY A 234 12.50 19.38 -26.54
N LEU A 235 13.24 20.49 -26.62
CA LEU A 235 13.97 21.08 -25.50
C LEU A 235 13.46 22.49 -25.23
N PHE A 236 13.23 22.79 -23.95
CA PHE A 236 12.59 24.02 -23.50
C PHE A 236 13.53 24.84 -22.61
N ASP A 237 13.47 26.15 -22.72
CA ASP A 237 14.26 27.05 -21.86
C ASP A 237 13.62 27.27 -20.49
N SER A 238 14.29 28.06 -19.64
CA SER A 238 13.86 28.29 -18.26
C SER A 238 12.42 28.80 -18.08
N GLU A 239 11.87 29.45 -19.10
CA GLU A 239 10.52 30.04 -19.10
C GLU A 239 9.46 29.07 -19.63
N GLY A 240 9.88 27.93 -20.19
CA GLY A 240 9.00 26.90 -20.76
C GLY A 240 8.80 27.04 -22.27
N GLU A 241 9.62 27.87 -22.93
CA GLU A 241 9.54 28.10 -24.37
C GLU A 241 10.40 27.09 -25.14
N GLU A 242 9.85 26.47 -26.20
CA GLU A 242 10.58 25.51 -27.03
C GLU A 242 11.73 26.21 -27.76
N ARG A 243 12.96 25.69 -27.61
CA ARG A 243 14.18 26.23 -28.23
C ARG A 243 14.82 25.27 -29.23
N LEU A 244 14.53 23.98 -29.13
CA LEU A 244 14.96 22.97 -30.09
C LEU A 244 13.85 21.96 -30.27
N LYS A 245 13.57 21.59 -31.52
CA LYS A 245 12.64 20.53 -31.88
C LYS A 245 13.26 19.61 -32.91
N MET A 246 13.19 18.31 -32.68
CA MET A 246 13.50 17.27 -33.67
C MET A 246 12.23 16.49 -33.95
N PHE A 247 11.91 16.19 -35.20
CA PHE A 247 10.65 15.56 -35.56
C PHE A 247 10.74 14.70 -36.82
N ILE A 248 9.75 13.81 -37.00
CA ILE A 248 9.48 13.10 -38.25
C ILE A 248 8.05 13.41 -38.67
N ALA A 249 7.88 14.20 -39.73
CA ALA A 249 6.57 14.58 -40.26
C ALA A 249 5.83 13.37 -40.86
N GLU A 250 4.52 13.52 -41.08
CA GLU A 250 3.67 12.45 -41.63
C GLU A 250 4.13 11.94 -43.01
N ASP A 251 4.76 12.79 -43.81
CA ASP A 251 5.32 12.43 -45.12
C ASP A 251 6.70 11.74 -45.05
N GLY A 252 7.22 11.51 -43.85
CA GLY A 252 8.54 10.92 -43.60
C GLY A 252 9.68 11.94 -43.51
N THR A 253 9.41 13.23 -43.72
CA THR A 253 10.42 14.28 -43.61
C THR A 253 10.96 14.36 -42.19
N SER A 254 12.26 14.14 -42.03
CA SER A 254 12.95 14.32 -40.76
C SER A 254 13.43 15.76 -40.63
N GLY A 255 13.17 16.42 -39.50
CA GLY A 255 13.50 17.82 -39.27
C GLY A 255 14.17 18.10 -37.94
N ILE A 256 15.02 19.12 -37.90
CA ILE A 256 15.57 19.75 -36.69
C ILE A 256 15.39 21.26 -36.81
N SER A 257 14.76 21.88 -35.82
CA SER A 257 14.56 23.33 -35.75
C SER A 257 15.15 23.89 -34.46
N LEU A 258 15.97 24.93 -34.57
CA LEU A 258 16.38 25.80 -33.46
C LEU A 258 15.51 27.05 -33.50
N LEU A 259 14.82 27.33 -32.40
CA LEU A 259 13.83 28.39 -32.31
C LEU A 259 14.39 29.62 -31.57
N ASN A 260 13.99 30.80 -32.04
CA ASN A 260 14.32 32.07 -31.40
C ASN A 260 13.42 32.31 -30.17
N SER A 261 13.61 33.45 -29.49
CA SER A 261 12.85 33.81 -28.29
C SER A 261 11.33 33.89 -28.49
N LYS A 262 10.86 34.11 -29.73
CA LYS A 262 9.45 34.20 -30.11
C LYS A 262 8.85 32.86 -30.56
N GLY A 263 9.63 31.78 -30.59
CA GLY A 263 9.19 30.48 -31.11
C GLY A 263 9.24 30.36 -32.63
N GLU A 264 9.93 31.26 -33.33
CA GLU A 264 10.13 31.16 -34.79
C GLU A 264 11.43 30.39 -35.07
N THR A 265 11.47 29.63 -36.17
CA THR A 265 12.69 28.91 -36.56
C THR A 265 13.77 29.91 -36.97
N GLY A 266 14.91 29.91 -36.27
CA GLY A 266 16.11 30.67 -36.65
C GLY A 266 17.12 29.84 -37.45
N LEU A 267 17.16 28.53 -37.21
CA LEU A 267 17.90 27.57 -38.02
C LEU A 267 17.06 26.30 -38.17
N GLY A 268 16.89 25.84 -39.41
CA GLY A 268 16.15 24.63 -39.74
C GLY A 268 17.01 23.68 -40.57
N MET A 269 16.87 22.39 -40.33
CA MET A 269 17.44 21.32 -41.15
C MET A 269 16.34 20.33 -41.48
N PHE A 270 16.32 19.81 -42.71
CA PHE A 270 15.40 18.75 -43.08
C PHE A 270 16.01 17.76 -44.07
N VAL A 271 15.50 16.54 -44.04
CA VAL A 271 15.76 15.48 -45.02
C VAL A 271 14.43 14.85 -45.42
N ALA A 272 14.13 14.88 -46.70
CA ALA A 272 12.99 14.22 -47.34
C ALA A 272 13.52 13.30 -48.48
N ASP A 273 12.63 12.53 -49.10
CA ASP A 273 12.99 11.51 -50.09
C ASP A 273 13.86 12.03 -51.25
N GLU A 274 13.54 13.22 -51.76
CA GLU A 274 14.20 13.78 -52.95
C GLU A 274 15.01 15.05 -52.65
N GLN A 275 14.93 15.59 -51.43
CA GLN A 275 15.53 16.88 -51.12
C GLN A 275 16.01 16.93 -49.66
N SER A 276 17.07 17.70 -49.44
CA SER A 276 17.57 17.99 -48.10
C SER A 276 18.03 19.44 -48.05
N GLY A 277 17.95 20.06 -46.88
CA GLY A 277 18.36 21.45 -46.76
C GLY A 277 18.66 21.89 -45.34
N ILE A 278 19.45 22.96 -45.26
CA ILE A 278 19.73 23.75 -44.07
C ILE A 278 19.35 25.19 -44.39
N GLY A 279 18.50 25.78 -43.56
CA GLY A 279 18.06 27.17 -43.66
C GLY A 279 18.47 27.97 -42.43
N ILE A 280 18.94 29.20 -42.64
CA ILE A 280 19.10 30.22 -41.60
C ILE A 280 18.07 31.30 -41.88
N TYR A 281 17.31 31.63 -40.85
CA TYR A 281 16.20 32.57 -40.89
C TYR A 281 16.50 33.76 -39.99
N ASP A 282 15.86 34.88 -40.25
CA ASP A 282 15.94 36.03 -39.37
C ASP A 282 14.82 36.05 -38.30
N SER A 283 14.71 37.16 -37.57
CA SER A 283 13.74 37.35 -36.49
C SER A 283 12.30 37.59 -36.93
N GLU A 284 12.04 37.59 -38.24
CA GLU A 284 10.70 37.64 -38.83
C GLU A 284 10.31 36.29 -39.46
N GLY A 285 11.20 35.29 -39.39
CA GLY A 285 10.98 33.97 -39.96
C GLY A 285 11.33 33.86 -41.45
N GLU A 286 11.96 34.90 -42.03
CA GLU A 286 12.32 34.91 -43.44
C GLU A 286 13.71 34.28 -43.65
N ILE A 287 13.84 33.44 -44.68
CA ILE A 287 15.11 32.79 -44.99
C ILE A 287 16.13 33.82 -45.48
N ARG A 288 17.38 33.71 -45.00
CA ARG A 288 18.52 34.55 -45.38
C ARG A 288 19.65 33.75 -46.02
N LEU A 289 19.78 32.49 -45.63
CA LEU A 289 20.71 31.53 -46.23
C LEU A 289 20.03 30.17 -46.33
N GLY A 290 20.08 29.54 -47.50
CA GLY A 290 19.64 28.17 -47.70
C GLY A 290 20.72 27.37 -48.41
N MET A 291 20.98 26.14 -47.99
CA MET A 291 21.86 25.22 -48.72
C MET A 291 21.32 23.80 -48.68
N GLY A 292 21.59 23.00 -49.71
CA GLY A 292 21.05 21.64 -49.75
C GLY A 292 21.18 20.95 -51.09
N ILE A 293 20.39 19.89 -51.26
CA ILE A 293 20.21 19.14 -52.50
C ILE A 293 18.76 19.28 -52.94
N SER A 294 18.53 19.71 -54.18
CA SER A 294 17.20 19.83 -54.77
C SER A 294 16.64 18.48 -55.22
N LYS A 295 15.36 18.46 -55.60
CA LYS A 295 14.72 17.27 -56.20
C LYS A 295 15.39 16.78 -57.49
N ASP A 296 16.00 17.69 -58.22
CA ASP A 296 16.76 17.40 -59.44
C ASP A 296 18.17 16.86 -59.14
N LYS A 297 18.51 16.68 -57.85
CA LYS A 297 19.80 16.22 -57.30
C LYS A 297 20.93 17.24 -57.43
N ASP A 298 20.59 18.48 -57.76
CA ASP A 298 21.56 19.55 -57.85
C ASP A 298 21.85 20.14 -56.45
N PRO A 299 23.13 20.32 -56.09
CA PRO A 299 23.48 21.12 -54.92
C PRO A 299 23.11 22.59 -55.14
N PHE A 300 22.74 23.25 -54.04
CA PHE A 300 22.48 24.68 -54.04
C PHE A 300 23.00 25.36 -52.79
N LEU A 301 23.38 26.62 -52.95
CA LEU A 301 23.60 27.60 -51.88
C LEU A 301 22.95 28.93 -52.29
N HIS A 302 21.85 29.29 -51.62
CA HIS A 302 21.07 30.50 -51.85
C HIS A 302 21.34 31.54 -50.75
N PHE A 303 21.64 32.75 -51.16
CA PHE A 303 21.58 33.95 -50.33
C PHE A 303 20.28 34.68 -50.66
N CYS A 304 19.49 34.98 -49.66
CA CYS A 304 18.18 35.61 -49.83
C CYS A 304 18.17 37.05 -49.30
N GLY A 305 17.50 37.94 -50.04
CA GLY A 305 17.28 39.34 -49.65
C GLY A 305 16.16 39.47 -48.61
N PRO A 306 15.87 40.70 -48.13
CA PRO A 306 14.88 40.96 -47.07
C PRO A 306 13.50 40.35 -47.31
N ASP A 307 13.04 40.31 -48.57
CA ASP A 307 11.72 39.80 -48.94
C ASP A 307 11.71 38.28 -49.23
N GLY A 308 12.79 37.56 -48.86
CA GLY A 308 12.92 36.11 -49.06
C GLY A 308 13.36 35.69 -50.47
N GLU A 309 13.47 36.64 -51.41
CA GLU A 309 13.92 36.40 -52.77
C GLU A 309 15.40 36.00 -52.85
N VAL A 310 15.74 35.07 -53.75
CA VAL A 310 17.14 34.65 -53.97
C VAL A 310 17.90 35.76 -54.71
N ILE A 311 18.82 36.42 -54.00
CA ILE A 311 19.69 37.47 -54.57
C ILE A 311 20.99 36.90 -55.15
N ARG A 312 21.40 35.71 -54.69
CA ARG A 312 22.55 34.98 -55.24
C ARG A 312 22.36 33.48 -55.04
N SER A 313 22.66 32.70 -56.07
CA SER A 313 22.72 31.25 -56.01
C SER A 313 24.09 30.76 -56.48
N LEU A 314 24.64 29.78 -55.78
CA LEU A 314 25.82 29.03 -56.18
C LEU A 314 25.42 27.55 -56.31
N PRO A 315 25.89 26.85 -57.35
CA PRO A 315 25.83 25.39 -57.42
C PRO A 315 26.80 24.76 -56.42
#